data_AF-A0A1F6WJW3-F1
#
_entry.id   AF-A0A1F6WJW3-F1
#
_cell.length_a   1.000
_cell.length_b   1.000
_cell.length_c   1.000
_cell.angle_alpha   90.00
_cell.angle_beta   90.00
_cell.angle_gamma   90.00
#
_symmetry.space_group_name_H-M   'P 1'
#
loop_
_entity.id
_entity.type
_entity.pdbx_description
1 polymer ?
#
loop_
_entity_poly.entity_id
_entity_poly.type
_entity_poly.pdbx_seq_one_letter_code
_entity_poly.pdbx_strand_id
1 'polypeptide(L)'
;MENTFTQKQYEALEILISESKDITTEAKRIILWLLRKSELLTKPVCVSIDYESHRNLAIQAANSVHNTSNYLRKIFTAMGSDLHLSFHCGKYNGSTFIPRENAYTIWLTEKNYGIDCEFKKLTFSKDEIAHEKIRNWYSGGALNEFIEDKTSL
;
A
#
# COMPACT_ATOMS: atom_id res chain seq x y z
N MET A 1 12.82 -17.06 12.69
CA MET A 1 11.63 -17.64 12.03
C MET A 1 11.45 -16.85 10.75
N GLU A 2 11.52 -17.50 9.59
CA GLU A 2 11.11 -16.86 8.34
C GLU A 2 9.57 -16.72 8.39
N ASN A 3 9.10 -15.50 8.66
CA ASN A 3 7.68 -15.17 8.59
C ASN A 3 7.27 -15.22 7.12
N THR A 4 6.79 -16.38 6.67
CA THR A 4 6.23 -16.50 5.32
C THR A 4 4.76 -16.11 5.42
N PHE A 5 4.43 -14.89 5.00
CA PHE A 5 3.04 -14.44 4.92
C PHE A 5 2.24 -15.42 4.07
N THR A 6 1.09 -15.85 4.57
CA THR A 6 0.20 -16.64 3.73
C THR A 6 -0.45 -15.72 2.71
N GLN A 7 -0.64 -16.24 1.49
CA GLN A 7 -1.40 -15.54 0.46
C GLN A 7 -2.77 -15.06 0.99
N LYS A 8 -3.46 -15.88 1.80
CA LYS A 8 -4.76 -15.53 2.40
C LYS A 8 -4.70 -14.30 3.32
N GLN A 9 -3.68 -14.16 4.16
CA GLN A 9 -3.53 -12.98 5.02
C GLN A 9 -3.32 -11.71 4.19
N TYR A 10 -2.52 -11.82 3.14
CA TYR A 10 -2.26 -10.70 2.25
C TYR A 10 -3.50 -10.30 1.44
N GLU A 11 -4.31 -11.27 1.00
CA GLU A 11 -5.59 -11.02 0.36
C GLU A 11 -6.61 -10.35 1.28
N ALA A 12 -6.69 -10.79 2.55
CA ALA A 12 -7.53 -10.15 3.55
C ALA A 12 -7.12 -8.69 3.80
N LEU A 13 -5.81 -8.40 3.81
CA LEU A 13 -5.30 -7.03 3.89
C LEU A 13 -5.72 -6.18 2.68
N GLU A 14 -5.59 -6.73 1.46
CA GLU A 14 -6.00 -6.00 0.25
C GLU A 14 -7.51 -5.68 0.27
N ILE A 15 -8.34 -6.61 0.74
CA ILE A 15 -9.78 -6.38 0.92
C ILE A 15 -10.02 -5.29 1.95
N LEU A 16 -9.37 -5.34 3.12
CA LEU A 16 -9.55 -4.33 4.18
C LEU A 16 -9.25 -2.92 3.67
N ILE A 17 -8.19 -2.76 2.88
CA ILE A 17 -7.84 -1.47 2.24
C ILE A 17 -8.88 -1.10 1.18
N SER A 18 -9.31 -2.07 0.38
CA SER A 18 -10.29 -1.87 -0.70
C SER A 18 -11.66 -1.40 -0.17
N GLU A 19 -12.08 -1.90 0.98
CA GLU A 19 -13.36 -1.56 1.62
C GLU A 19 -13.29 -0.29 2.49
N SER A 20 -12.09 0.27 2.73
CA SER A 20 -11.93 1.47 3.55
C SER A 20 -12.69 2.68 2.96
N LYS A 21 -13.55 3.31 3.75
CA LYS A 21 -14.30 4.52 3.32
C LYS A 21 -13.48 5.81 3.49
N ASP A 22 -12.37 5.73 4.21
CA ASP A 22 -11.52 6.87 4.56
C ASP A 22 -10.40 7.12 3.53
N ILE A 23 -10.29 6.25 2.52
CA ILE A 23 -9.28 6.30 1.47
C ILE A 23 -9.99 6.51 0.13
N THR A 24 -9.53 7.49 -0.66
CA THR A 24 -10.06 7.68 -2.02
C THR A 24 -9.72 6.49 -2.92
N THR A 25 -10.51 6.27 -3.96
CA THR A 25 -10.31 5.16 -4.91
C THR A 25 -8.89 5.17 -5.50
N GLU A 26 -8.39 6.35 -5.86
CA GLU A 26 -7.08 6.53 -6.44
C GLU A 26 -5.95 6.30 -5.44
N ALA A 27 -6.13 6.75 -4.19
CA ALA A 27 -5.16 6.49 -3.13
C ALA A 27 -5.12 4.99 -2.77
N LYS A 28 -6.27 4.28 -2.75
CA LYS A 28 -6.32 2.82 -2.59
C LYS A 28 -5.48 2.12 -3.65
N ARG A 29 -5.62 2.53 -4.91
CA ARG A 29 -4.86 1.95 -6.04
C ARG A 29 -3.35 2.09 -5.81
N ILE A 30 -2.88 3.27 -5.41
CA ILE A 30 -1.45 3.48 -5.11
C ILE A 30 -0.98 2.60 -3.94
N ILE A 31 -1.75 2.56 -2.85
CA ILE A 31 -1.38 1.77 -1.67
C ILE A 31 -1.34 0.28 -2.02
N LEU A 32 -2.37 -0.24 -2.69
CA LEU A 32 -2.42 -1.63 -3.13
C LEU A 32 -1.30 -1.97 -4.11
N TRP A 33 -1.01 -1.08 -5.05
CA TRP A 33 0.10 -1.24 -5.98
C TRP A 33 1.45 -1.29 -5.25
N LEU A 34 1.70 -0.37 -4.31
CA LEU A 34 2.91 -0.38 -3.47
C LEU A 34 3.04 -1.71 -2.71
N LEU A 35 1.96 -2.16 -2.07
CA LEU A 35 1.93 -3.43 -1.37
C LEU A 35 2.29 -4.59 -2.32
N ARG A 36 1.69 -4.64 -3.52
CA ARG A 36 1.96 -5.72 -4.48
C ARG A 36 3.41 -5.74 -4.96
N LYS A 37 4.02 -4.56 -5.10
CA LYS A 37 5.45 -4.42 -5.45
C LYS A 37 6.39 -4.75 -4.29
N SER A 38 5.89 -4.79 -3.05
CA SER A 38 6.66 -5.19 -1.86
C SER A 38 6.81 -6.71 -1.71
N GLU A 39 6.26 -7.51 -2.63
CA GLU A 39 6.33 -8.97 -2.62
C GLU A 39 5.88 -9.55 -1.27
N LEU A 40 4.59 -9.33 -0.93
CA LEU A 40 4.00 -9.75 0.35
C LEU A 40 4.66 -9.11 1.57
N LEU A 41 4.92 -7.79 1.55
CA LEU A 41 5.53 -7.05 2.68
C LEU A 41 6.95 -7.54 3.06
N THR A 42 7.67 -8.13 2.12
CA THR A 42 9.05 -8.60 2.34
C THR A 42 10.09 -7.61 1.84
N LYS A 43 9.72 -6.72 0.92
CA LYS A 43 10.64 -5.76 0.29
C LYS A 43 10.23 -4.32 0.55
N PRO A 44 11.14 -3.50 1.10
CA PRO A 44 10.95 -2.07 1.16
C PRO A 44 10.81 -1.46 -0.25
N VAL A 45 9.81 -0.61 -0.45
CA VAL A 45 9.55 0.08 -1.72
C VAL A 45 9.11 1.51 -1.50
N CYS A 46 9.32 2.36 -2.50
CA CYS A 46 8.81 3.72 -2.48
C CYS A 46 8.33 4.17 -3.86
N VAL A 47 7.51 5.22 -3.88
CA VAL A 47 7.10 5.90 -5.11
C VAL A 47 7.03 7.40 -4.89
N SER A 48 7.57 8.17 -5.83
CA SER A 48 7.41 9.62 -5.87
C SER A 48 6.37 9.99 -6.90
N ILE A 49 5.40 10.81 -6.50
CA ILE A 49 4.30 11.27 -7.33
C ILE A 49 4.46 12.76 -7.54
N ASP A 50 4.85 13.14 -8.76
CA ASP A 50 5.12 14.53 -9.13
C ASP A 50 3.84 15.36 -9.17
N TYR A 51 3.89 16.58 -8.64
CA TYR A 51 2.75 17.51 -8.66
C TYR A 51 2.42 18.00 -10.06
N GLU A 52 3.44 18.25 -10.87
CA GLU A 52 3.29 18.83 -12.20
C GLU A 52 2.38 17.98 -13.08
N SER A 53 2.51 16.67 -12.97
CA SER A 53 1.74 15.69 -13.74
C SER A 53 0.56 15.10 -12.96
N HIS A 54 0.59 15.10 -11.62
CA HIS A 54 -0.35 14.34 -10.78
C HIS A 54 -0.72 15.01 -9.44
N ARG A 55 -0.78 16.35 -9.35
CA ARG A 55 -1.04 17.09 -8.10
C ARG A 55 -2.14 16.52 -7.20
N ASN A 56 -3.35 16.33 -7.73
CA ASN A 56 -4.48 15.85 -6.93
C ASN A 56 -4.25 14.44 -6.40
N LEU A 57 -3.69 13.57 -7.23
CA LEU A 57 -3.36 12.19 -6.87
C LEU A 57 -2.30 12.15 -5.76
N ALA A 58 -1.25 12.96 -5.89
CA ALA A 58 -0.18 13.07 -4.90
C ALA A 58 -0.73 13.50 -3.53
N ILE A 59 -1.57 14.54 -3.51
CA ILE A 59 -2.19 15.05 -2.27
C ILE A 59 -3.13 14.00 -1.66
N GLN A 60 -3.98 13.37 -2.46
CA GLN A 60 -4.91 12.35 -1.97
C GLN A 60 -4.16 11.15 -1.38
N ALA A 61 -3.15 10.65 -2.07
CA ALA A 61 -2.36 9.51 -1.60
C ALA A 61 -1.59 9.84 -0.31
N ALA A 62 -0.98 11.02 -0.23
CA ALA A 62 -0.34 11.52 0.98
C ALA A 62 -1.32 11.61 2.17
N ASN A 63 -2.49 12.23 1.97
CA ASN A 63 -3.51 12.35 3.01
C ASN A 63 -4.06 10.98 3.46
N SER A 64 -4.28 10.07 2.52
CA SER A 64 -4.72 8.71 2.86
C SER A 64 -3.67 7.95 3.66
N VAL A 65 -2.39 8.06 3.32
CA VAL A 65 -1.30 7.47 4.11
C VAL A 65 -1.22 8.12 5.49
N HIS A 66 -1.36 9.44 5.59
CA HIS A 66 -1.42 10.14 6.87
C HIS A 66 -2.49 9.55 7.79
N ASN A 67 -3.70 9.38 7.27
CA ASN A 67 -4.86 8.94 8.04
C ASN A 67 -4.81 7.44 8.42
N THR A 68 -4.12 6.62 7.63
CA THR A 68 -4.21 5.15 7.76
C THR A 68 -2.93 4.48 8.22
N SER A 69 -1.77 5.14 8.11
CA SER A 69 -0.44 4.59 8.41
C SER A 69 -0.36 3.92 9.78
N ASN A 70 -0.93 4.53 10.83
CA ASN A 70 -0.91 3.96 12.18
C ASN A 70 -1.74 2.67 12.31
N TYR A 71 -2.89 2.60 11.65
CA TYR A 71 -3.73 1.39 11.66
C TYR A 71 -3.11 0.27 10.84
N LEU A 72 -2.63 0.61 9.64
CA LEU A 72 -1.96 -0.34 8.76
C LEU A 72 -0.67 -0.86 9.39
N ARG A 73 0.10 -0.03 10.09
CA ARG A 73 1.28 -0.48 10.85
C ARG A 73 0.91 -1.55 11.88
N LYS A 74 -0.16 -1.36 12.66
CA LYS A 74 -0.61 -2.38 13.63
C LYS A 74 -0.98 -3.69 12.95
N ILE A 75 -1.64 -3.63 11.80
CA ILE A 75 -2.01 -4.81 11.01
C ILE A 75 -0.74 -5.49 10.48
N PHE A 76 0.20 -4.75 9.90
CA PHE A 76 1.46 -5.27 9.38
C PHE A 76 2.28 -5.94 10.50
N THR A 77 2.40 -5.30 11.66
CA THR A 77 3.06 -5.89 12.84
C THR A 77 2.34 -7.14 13.33
N ALA A 78 1.01 -7.16 13.37
CA ALA A 78 0.24 -8.35 13.73
C ALA A 78 0.41 -9.50 12.71
N MET A 79 0.71 -9.17 11.45
CA MET A 79 1.08 -10.13 10.41
C MET A 79 2.56 -10.53 10.49
N GLY A 80 3.37 -9.90 11.36
CA GLY A 80 4.79 -10.19 11.50
C GLY A 80 5.71 -9.41 10.56
N SER A 81 5.26 -8.29 10.00
CA SER A 81 6.06 -7.34 9.21
C SER A 81 6.40 -6.09 10.02
N ASP A 82 7.65 -5.63 9.89
CA ASP A 82 8.11 -4.34 10.43
C ASP A 82 7.97 -3.19 9.42
N LEU A 83 7.54 -3.47 8.18
CA LEU A 83 7.26 -2.42 7.20
C LEU A 83 6.07 -1.57 7.65
N HIS A 84 6.10 -0.29 7.32
CA HIS A 84 4.96 0.60 7.49
C HIS A 84 4.91 1.67 6.40
N LEU A 85 3.72 2.23 6.21
CA LEU A 85 3.53 3.33 5.27
C LEU A 85 3.93 4.66 5.92
N SER A 86 4.70 5.47 5.20
CA SER A 86 4.94 6.88 5.53
C SER A 86 4.93 7.72 4.26
N PHE A 87 4.77 9.04 4.39
CA PHE A 87 4.79 9.94 3.23
C PHE A 87 5.46 11.25 3.60
N HIS A 88 6.18 11.86 2.65
CA HIS A 88 6.86 13.14 2.86
C HIS A 88 6.86 14.02 1.61
N CYS A 89 6.80 15.34 1.83
CA CYS A 89 6.86 16.35 0.78
C CYS A 89 8.29 16.44 0.24
N GLY A 90 8.45 16.07 -1.03
CA GLY A 90 9.74 15.92 -1.69
C GLY A 90 9.76 14.69 -2.60
N LYS A 91 10.87 14.52 -3.32
CA LYS A 91 11.05 13.49 -4.33
C LYS A 91 12.24 12.61 -3.99
N TYR A 92 12.09 11.31 -4.16
CA TYR A 92 13.21 10.38 -4.18
C TYR A 92 13.66 10.16 -5.62
N ASN A 93 14.92 10.45 -5.92
CA ASN A 93 15.42 10.34 -7.29
C ASN A 93 15.93 8.93 -7.65
N GLY A 94 16.03 8.01 -6.67
CA GLY A 94 16.66 6.69 -6.85
C GLY A 94 17.94 6.52 -6.04
N SER A 95 18.45 7.61 -5.46
CA SER A 95 19.65 7.62 -4.62
C SER A 95 19.42 8.43 -3.33
N THR A 96 18.84 9.62 -3.44
CA THR A 96 18.60 10.52 -2.32
C THR A 96 17.18 11.09 -2.35
N PHE A 97 16.69 11.41 -1.16
CA PHE A 97 15.44 12.14 -0.99
C PHE A 97 15.72 13.64 -0.99
N ILE A 98 15.07 14.37 -1.90
CA ILE A 98 15.18 15.81 -2.06
C ILE A 98 13.93 16.44 -1.42
N PRO A 99 14.05 17.00 -0.21
CA PRO A 99 12.91 17.57 0.50
C PRO A 99 12.37 18.80 -0.24
N ARG A 100 11.05 19.02 -0.16
CA ARG A 100 10.35 20.18 -0.75
C ARG A 100 10.44 20.30 -2.27
N GLU A 101 10.94 19.28 -2.96
CA GLU A 101 10.70 19.16 -4.40
C GLU A 101 9.19 18.99 -4.67
N ASN A 102 8.73 19.34 -5.88
CA ASN A 102 7.32 19.35 -6.28
C ASN A 102 6.74 17.92 -6.44
N ALA A 103 6.77 17.13 -5.37
CA ALA A 103 6.24 15.77 -5.31
C ALA A 103 5.84 15.40 -3.88
N TYR A 104 5.04 14.34 -3.75
CA TYR A 104 5.00 13.54 -2.53
C TYR A 104 5.68 12.21 -2.79
N THR A 105 6.53 11.78 -1.86
CA THR A 105 7.07 10.42 -1.85
C THR A 105 6.38 9.60 -0.77
N ILE A 106 5.84 8.45 -1.17
CA ILE A 106 5.22 7.46 -0.30
C ILE A 106 6.17 6.28 -0.17
N TRP A 107 6.34 5.84 1.06
CA TRP A 107 7.29 4.84 1.51
C TRP A 107 6.55 3.68 2.11
N LEU A 108 6.95 2.46 1.78
CA LEU A 108 6.64 1.24 2.51
C LEU A 108 7.98 0.65 2.96
N THR A 109 8.41 1.00 4.16
CA THR A 109 9.78 0.78 4.65
C THR A 109 9.76 0.52 6.15
N GLU A 110 10.83 -0.05 6.70
CA GLU A 110 10.95 -0.31 8.16
C GLU A 110 11.23 0.96 8.96
N LYS A 111 11.87 1.94 8.32
CA LYS A 111 12.20 3.24 8.91
C LYS A 111 11.46 4.34 8.18
N ASN A 112 11.12 5.41 8.89
CA ASN A 112 10.50 6.58 8.29
C ASN A 112 11.41 7.15 7.19
N TYR A 113 10.82 7.66 6.11
CA TYR A 113 11.53 8.27 4.98
C TYR A 113 12.53 7.33 4.27
N GLY A 114 12.50 6.02 4.53
CA GLY A 114 13.50 5.09 4.02
C GLY A 114 14.93 5.38 4.49
N ILE A 115 15.11 6.10 5.61
CA ILE A 115 16.45 6.39 6.16
C ILE A 115 17.17 5.07 6.42
N ASP A 116 18.36 4.92 5.86
CA ASP A 116 19.20 3.71 5.94
C ASP A 116 18.51 2.41 5.51
N CYS A 117 17.47 2.49 4.67
CA CYS A 117 16.85 1.31 4.08
C CYS A 117 17.38 1.10 2.66
N GLU A 118 17.63 -0.15 2.28
CA GLU A 118 17.67 -0.53 0.87
C GLU A 118 16.23 -0.72 0.40
N PHE A 119 15.78 0.09 -0.56
CA PHE A 119 14.42 0.00 -1.10
C PHE A 119 14.42 0.25 -2.60
N LYS A 120 13.41 -0.33 -3.27
CA LYS A 120 13.23 -0.14 -4.70
C LYS A 120 12.37 1.10 -4.95
N LYS A 121 12.92 2.08 -5.65
CA LYS A 121 12.13 3.16 -6.25
C LYS A 121 11.28 2.57 -7.37
N LEU A 122 9.99 2.87 -7.32
CA LEU A 122 9.04 2.50 -8.34
C LEU A 122 8.59 3.73 -9.12
N THR A 123 8.17 3.51 -10.35
CA THR A 123 7.55 4.50 -11.23
C THR A 123 6.32 3.86 -11.85
N PHE A 124 5.26 4.63 -12.05
CA PHE A 124 4.06 4.18 -12.73
C PHE A 124 3.64 5.17 -13.80
N SER A 125 2.89 4.69 -14.80
CA SER A 125 2.13 5.56 -15.70
C SER A 125 0.74 5.88 -15.10
N LYS A 126 0.08 6.94 -15.59
CA LYS A 126 -1.34 7.21 -15.23
C LYS A 126 -2.21 5.98 -15.50
N ASP A 127 -1.99 5.33 -16.63
CA ASP A 127 -2.78 4.19 -17.05
C ASP A 127 -2.56 2.98 -16.14
N GLU A 128 -1.33 2.74 -15.67
CA GLU A 128 -1.06 1.65 -14.73
C GLU A 128 -1.90 1.79 -13.45
N ILE A 129 -1.89 2.98 -12.83
CA ILE A 129 -2.68 3.23 -11.61
C ILE A 129 -4.18 3.22 -11.90
N ALA A 130 -4.62 3.78 -13.02
CA ALA A 130 -6.03 3.80 -13.42
C ALA A 130 -6.62 2.40 -13.67
N HIS A 131 -5.78 1.41 -13.98
CA HIS A 131 -6.20 0.02 -14.18
C HIS A 131 -5.85 -0.90 -13.00
N GLU A 132 -5.19 -0.37 -11.96
CA GLU A 132 -4.84 -1.14 -10.77
C GLU A 132 -6.09 -1.71 -10.09
N LYS A 133 -6.15 -3.04 -9.96
CA LYS A 133 -7.35 -3.72 -9.47
C LYS A 133 -7.55 -3.48 -7.97
N ILE A 134 -8.68 -2.86 -7.62
CA ILE A 134 -9.22 -2.88 -6.26
C ILE A 134 -9.99 -4.19 -6.11
N ARG A 135 -9.65 -4.99 -5.10
CA ARG A 135 -10.38 -6.24 -4.85
C ARG A 135 -11.74 -5.89 -4.22
N ASN A 136 -12.81 -6.45 -4.76
CA ASN A 136 -14.14 -6.33 -4.15
C ASN A 136 -14.43 -7.60 -3.36
N TRP A 137 -15.02 -7.46 -2.18
CA TRP A 137 -15.49 -8.61 -1.39
C TRP A 137 -16.49 -9.51 -2.15
N TYR A 138 -17.23 -8.94 -3.10
CA TYR A 138 -18.36 -9.59 -3.80
C TYR A 138 -18.04 -10.29 -5.12
N SER A 139 -16.80 -10.72 -5.38
CA SER A 139 -16.55 -11.71 -6.44
C SER A 139 -16.92 -13.13 -5.96
N GLY A 140 -18.23 -13.35 -5.77
CA GLY A 140 -18.99 -14.61 -5.79
C GLY A 140 -18.31 -15.97 -5.56
N GLY A 141 -17.53 -16.15 -4.49
CA GLY A 141 -16.97 -17.48 -4.15
C GLY A 141 -16.84 -17.76 -2.66
N ALA A 142 -16.31 -16.82 -1.87
CA ALA A 142 -15.89 -17.12 -0.50
C ALA A 142 -17.02 -17.22 0.54
N LEU A 143 -18.22 -16.71 0.24
CA LEU A 143 -19.37 -16.78 1.16
C LEU A 143 -20.14 -18.10 1.07
N ASN A 144 -20.05 -18.83 -0.05
CA ASN A 144 -20.72 -20.13 -0.17
C ASN A 144 -19.96 -21.24 0.57
N GLU A 145 -18.62 -21.20 0.55
CA GLU A 145 -17.81 -22.16 1.31
C GLU A 145 -17.97 -22.01 2.84
N PHE A 146 -18.24 -20.80 3.33
CA PHE A 146 -18.42 -20.56 4.77
C PHE A 146 -19.83 -20.89 5.29
N ILE A 147 -20.82 -21.00 4.39
CA ILE A 147 -22.21 -21.33 4.74
C ILE A 147 -22.46 -22.85 4.61
N GLU A 148 -21.81 -23.54 3.68
CA GLU A 148 -21.94 -24.99 3.53
C GLU A 148 -21.29 -25.79 4.69
N ASP A 149 -20.27 -25.23 5.35
CA ASP A 149 -19.56 -25.91 6.46
C ASP A 149 -20.25 -25.75 7.84
N LYS A 150 -21.44 -25.12 7.89
CA LYS A 150 -22.22 -24.95 9.12
C LYS A 150 -23.61 -25.60 9.11
N THR A 151 -23.96 -26.33 8.05
CA THR A 151 -25.22 -27.09 7.95
C THR A 151 -25.03 -28.60 8.06
N SER A 152 -23.82 -29.08 8.37
CA SER A 152 -23.53 -30.49 8.65
C SER A 152 -23.19 -30.71 10.13
N LEU A 153 -24.18 -30.57 11.01
CA LEU A 153 -24.21 -31.15 12.37
C LEU A 153 -25.60 -31.70 12.66
#